data_AF-A0A951FDS5-F1
#
_entry.id   AF-A0A951FDS5-F1
#
_cell.length_a   1.000
_cell.length_b   1.000
_cell.length_c   1.000
_cell.angle_alpha   90.00
_cell.angle_beta   90.00
_cell.angle_gamma   90.00
#
_symmetry.space_group_name_H-M   'P 1'
#
loop_
_entity.id
_entity.type
_entity.pdbx_description
1 polymer ?
#
loop_
_entity_poly.entity_id
_entity_poly.type
_entity_poly.pdbx_seq_one_letter_code
_entity_poly.pdbx_strand_id
1 'polypeptide(L)'
;MTDRNQLYLSVADAIGARLSRDALWSGQRCNWLGASMEPVDGSWKIAQRTFGPDLYSGTSGMALFLGRLYAAVDERIYHMTALGAIRQALSRVEDLAPMAYVSFYSGITGIAHTCTILAQLLDEPQLAERGLDLLATLPTVDPDTQGLDVLSGCAGAIPVLLSLGRQHQQPQLIDRAVAYGQHLLKTARQWPFGCSWDTMKLPGQSEPVPRDLLGFSHGTAGIAWSLLELYQETQHEQFRQTAEAAFQYERYWFSPQQQNWPDLRNLQGSGNPPGEPGFMLAWCHGAPGIGLSRVRAFQLLGDHLAQEEAIIATSSTARVLEQSVLAAGQSFCLCHGLAGNAELLLYAHQVIGNSRDLALAEQIGQYGALQYHASQTPWPCGVLGAGETPGLFLGLAGIGYFYLRLASPQQVPPITIPLPDTK
;
A
#
# COMPACT_ATOMS: atom_id res chain seq x y z
N MET A 1 21.37 8.54 17.85
CA MET A 1 19.91 8.66 17.62
C MET A 1 19.39 9.75 18.53
N THR A 2 18.43 10.56 18.07
CA THR A 2 17.75 11.55 18.93
C THR A 2 16.81 10.81 19.91
N ASP A 3 16.45 11.45 21.02
CA ASP A 3 15.50 10.92 22.02
C ASP A 3 14.17 10.51 21.36
N ARG A 4 13.73 11.31 20.38
CA ARG A 4 12.56 11.03 19.55
C ARG A 4 12.70 9.76 18.71
N ASN A 5 13.85 9.54 18.07
CA ASN A 5 14.07 8.32 17.28
C ASN A 5 14.13 7.08 18.18
N GLN A 6 14.65 7.21 19.40
CA GLN A 6 14.63 6.13 20.40
C GLN A 6 13.20 5.79 20.84
N LEU A 7 12.35 6.80 21.07
CA LEU A 7 10.93 6.59 21.35
C LEU A 7 10.23 5.84 20.20
N TYR A 8 10.43 6.26 18.95
CA TYR A 8 9.80 5.59 17.82
C TYR A 8 10.28 4.15 17.66
N LEU A 9 11.57 3.91 17.84
CA LEU A 9 12.13 2.56 17.80
C LEU A 9 11.57 1.69 18.94
N SER A 10 11.39 2.22 20.15
CA SER A 10 10.82 1.47 21.28
C SER A 10 9.35 1.10 21.06
N VAL A 11 8.59 1.95 20.36
CA VAL A 11 7.21 1.62 19.96
C VAL A 11 7.19 0.49 18.95
N ALA A 12 8.03 0.58 17.90
CA ALA A 12 8.15 -0.47 16.89
C ALA A 12 8.62 -1.81 17.51
N ASP A 13 9.59 -1.76 18.41
CA ASP A 13 10.09 -2.90 19.17
C ASP A 13 8.97 -3.58 19.98
N ALA A 14 8.22 -2.81 20.78
CA ALA A 14 7.12 -3.34 21.56
C ALA A 14 6.02 -4.00 20.71
N ILE A 15 5.76 -3.47 19.53
CA ILE A 15 4.84 -4.07 18.55
C ILE A 15 5.41 -5.37 17.98
N GLY A 16 6.70 -5.39 17.62
CA GLY A 16 7.39 -6.59 17.15
C GLY A 16 7.42 -7.71 18.19
N ALA A 17 7.68 -7.37 19.45
CA ALA A 17 7.61 -8.30 20.58
C ALA A 17 6.22 -8.91 20.71
N ARG A 18 5.16 -8.09 20.57
CA ARG A 18 3.77 -8.57 20.62
C ARG A 18 3.46 -9.53 19.48
N LEU A 19 3.79 -9.17 18.24
CA LEU A 19 3.59 -10.03 17.07
C LEU A 19 4.35 -11.36 17.24
N SER A 20 5.58 -11.30 17.72
CA SER A 20 6.40 -12.51 17.91
C SER A 20 5.88 -13.42 19.02
N ARG A 21 5.38 -12.83 20.11
CA ARG A 21 4.73 -13.56 21.21
C ARG A 21 3.46 -14.28 20.75
N ASP A 22 2.65 -13.61 19.94
CA ASP A 22 1.33 -14.10 19.51
C ASP A 22 1.40 -15.02 18.28
N ALA A 23 2.60 -15.24 17.73
CA ALA A 23 2.83 -16.13 16.61
C ALA A 23 2.56 -17.60 16.99
N LEU A 24 1.75 -18.28 16.18
CA LEU A 24 1.42 -19.69 16.29
C LEU A 24 2.38 -20.50 15.43
N TRP A 25 3.21 -21.34 16.07
CA TRP A 25 4.29 -22.07 15.42
C TRP A 25 3.91 -23.52 15.04
N SER A 26 4.35 -23.95 13.86
CA SER A 26 4.32 -25.34 13.43
C SER A 26 5.60 -25.67 12.64
N GLY A 27 6.52 -26.38 13.30
CA GLY A 27 7.86 -26.62 12.76
C GLY A 27 8.62 -25.31 12.52
N GLN A 28 9.07 -25.09 11.29
CA GLN A 28 9.81 -23.89 10.89
C GLN A 28 8.93 -22.77 10.31
N ARG A 29 7.62 -22.84 10.50
CA ARG A 29 6.64 -21.86 10.00
C ARG A 29 5.84 -21.29 11.16
N CYS A 30 5.42 -20.04 11.03
CA CYS A 30 4.47 -19.42 11.95
C CYS A 30 3.35 -18.69 11.21
N ASN A 31 2.20 -18.59 11.86
CA ASN A 31 1.05 -17.81 11.41
C ASN A 31 0.41 -17.12 12.64
N TRP A 32 -0.65 -16.35 12.44
CA TRP A 32 -1.43 -15.71 13.49
C TRP A 32 -2.90 -16.07 13.33
N LEU A 33 -3.67 -15.94 14.40
CA LEU A 33 -5.13 -16.03 14.39
C LEU A 33 -5.69 -14.65 14.74
N GLY A 34 -6.64 -14.16 13.95
CA GLY A 34 -7.26 -12.86 14.22
C GLY A 34 -8.39 -12.51 13.27
N ALA A 35 -8.93 -11.31 13.47
CA ALA A 35 -10.01 -10.80 12.64
C ALA A 35 -9.51 -10.41 11.25
N SER A 36 -10.25 -10.81 10.23
CA SER A 36 -10.08 -10.41 8.84
C SER A 36 -11.43 -10.04 8.23
N MET A 37 -11.42 -9.11 7.27
CA MET A 37 -12.59 -8.83 6.44
C MET A 37 -12.62 -9.83 5.30
N GLU A 38 -13.69 -10.62 5.20
CA GLU A 38 -13.79 -11.70 4.22
C GLU A 38 -15.11 -11.63 3.44
N PRO A 39 -15.12 -12.02 2.16
CA PRO A 39 -16.34 -12.17 1.40
C PRO A 39 -17.07 -13.45 1.84
N VAL A 40 -18.19 -13.28 2.56
CA VAL A 40 -19.03 -14.37 3.07
C VAL A 40 -20.47 -14.13 2.57
N ASP A 41 -20.98 -15.08 1.79
CA ASP A 41 -22.32 -15.03 1.18
C ASP A 41 -22.57 -13.74 0.36
N GLY A 42 -21.56 -13.29 -0.39
CA GLY A 42 -21.65 -12.08 -1.23
C GLY A 42 -21.58 -10.77 -0.44
N SER A 43 -21.24 -10.80 0.84
CA SER A 43 -21.08 -9.61 1.69
C SER A 43 -19.77 -9.64 2.46
N TRP A 44 -19.19 -8.47 2.73
CA TRP A 44 -17.99 -8.35 3.55
C TRP A 44 -18.33 -8.52 5.02
N LYS A 45 -17.84 -9.59 5.66
CA LYS A 45 -18.05 -9.88 7.08
C LYS A 45 -16.71 -9.99 7.80
N ILE A 46 -16.71 -9.66 9.09
CA ILE A 46 -15.57 -9.94 9.96
C ILE A 46 -15.57 -11.44 10.27
N ALA A 47 -14.47 -12.13 9.97
CA ALA A 47 -14.24 -13.53 10.30
C ALA A 47 -12.97 -13.69 11.13
N GLN A 48 -12.96 -14.65 12.05
CA GLN A 48 -11.77 -15.05 12.80
C GLN A 48 -11.07 -16.19 12.07
N ARG A 49 -9.82 -15.98 11.64
CA ARG A 49 -9.09 -16.97 10.84
C ARG A 49 -7.58 -16.79 10.89
N THR A 50 -6.87 -17.75 10.29
CA THR A 50 -5.44 -17.61 9.99
C THR A 50 -5.20 -16.71 8.78
N PHE A 51 -4.05 -16.06 8.74
CA PHE A 51 -3.73 -15.11 7.67
C PHE A 51 -3.12 -15.82 6.45
N GLY A 52 -3.43 -15.27 5.27
CA GLY A 52 -2.94 -15.73 3.98
C GLY A 52 -1.48 -15.34 3.71
N PRO A 53 -0.96 -15.60 2.50
CA PRO A 53 0.44 -15.36 2.17
C PRO A 53 0.75 -13.93 1.70
N ASP A 54 -0.27 -13.14 1.33
CA ASP A 54 -0.13 -11.82 0.70
C ASP A 54 0.60 -10.79 1.56
N LEU A 55 1.03 -9.69 0.94
CA LEU A 55 1.76 -8.62 1.61
C LEU A 55 0.82 -7.72 2.43
N TYR A 56 -0.39 -7.49 1.94
CA TYR A 56 -1.33 -6.52 2.50
C TYR A 56 -1.78 -6.90 3.91
N SER A 57 -2.29 -8.11 4.08
CA SER A 57 -2.83 -8.63 5.34
C SER A 57 -2.10 -9.89 5.82
N GLY A 58 -1.40 -10.57 4.91
CA GLY A 58 -0.82 -11.88 5.12
C GLY A 58 0.54 -11.91 5.80
N THR A 59 1.07 -13.13 5.92
CA THR A 59 2.30 -13.41 6.68
C THR A 59 3.54 -12.83 6.02
N SER A 60 3.57 -12.57 4.71
CA SER A 60 4.71 -11.88 4.08
C SER A 60 4.81 -10.42 4.51
N GLY A 61 3.69 -9.72 4.72
CA GLY A 61 3.69 -8.34 5.25
C GLY A 61 4.22 -8.27 6.69
N MET A 62 3.82 -9.24 7.51
CA MET A 62 4.33 -9.39 8.88
C MET A 62 5.83 -9.72 8.88
N ALA A 63 6.26 -10.62 7.99
CA ALA A 63 7.66 -10.98 7.82
C ALA A 63 8.52 -9.77 7.41
N LEU A 64 8.04 -8.95 6.48
CA LEU A 64 8.72 -7.72 6.03
C LEU A 64 8.97 -6.76 7.20
N PHE A 65 7.93 -6.48 8.00
CA PHE A 65 8.06 -5.62 9.17
C PHE A 65 9.08 -6.20 10.18
N LEU A 66 8.93 -7.47 10.55
CA LEU A 66 9.79 -8.12 11.55
C LEU A 66 11.25 -8.21 11.09
N GLY A 67 11.51 -8.44 9.80
CA GLY A 67 12.87 -8.46 9.27
C GLY A 67 13.52 -7.08 9.28
N ARG A 68 12.77 -6.02 8.95
CA ARG A 68 13.26 -4.64 9.08
C ARG A 68 13.48 -4.23 10.53
N LEU A 69 12.60 -4.67 11.44
CA LEU A 69 12.79 -4.45 12.87
C LEU A 69 14.05 -5.17 13.37
N TYR A 70 14.26 -6.42 12.97
CA TYR A 70 15.48 -7.17 13.29
C TYR A 70 16.73 -6.41 12.89
N ALA A 71 16.80 -5.89 11.67
CA ALA A 71 17.94 -5.10 11.22
C ALA A 71 18.17 -3.80 12.03
N ALA A 72 17.15 -3.29 12.71
CA ALA A 72 17.23 -2.08 13.52
C ALA A 72 17.60 -2.33 15.00
N VAL A 73 17.27 -3.51 15.55
CA VAL A 73 17.40 -3.80 16.99
C VAL A 73 18.20 -5.06 17.33
N ASP A 74 18.51 -5.90 16.34
CA ASP A 74 19.26 -7.16 16.44
C ASP A 74 18.71 -8.19 17.46
N GLU A 75 17.37 -8.25 17.57
CA GLU A 75 16.72 -9.22 18.46
C GLU A 75 16.38 -10.53 17.75
N ARG A 76 16.94 -11.64 18.25
CA ARG A 76 16.86 -12.97 17.62
C ARG A 76 15.42 -13.45 17.38
N ILE A 77 14.49 -13.06 18.25
CA ILE A 77 13.08 -13.49 18.11
C ILE A 77 12.43 -12.88 16.86
N TYR A 78 12.81 -11.66 16.45
CA TYR A 78 12.31 -11.02 15.23
C TYR A 78 12.85 -11.70 13.99
N HIS A 79 14.15 -12.02 13.97
CA HIS A 79 14.77 -12.82 12.92
C HIS A 79 14.04 -14.16 12.73
N MET A 80 13.87 -14.92 13.83
CA MET A 80 13.20 -16.23 13.78
C MET A 80 11.76 -16.09 13.25
N THR A 81 10.99 -15.16 13.81
CA THR A 81 9.57 -14.97 13.44
C THR A 81 9.42 -14.48 12.00
N ALA A 82 10.29 -13.60 11.51
CA ALA A 82 10.31 -13.18 10.11
C ALA A 82 10.53 -14.38 9.17
N LEU A 83 11.51 -15.26 9.48
CA LEU A 83 11.73 -16.49 8.70
C LEU A 83 10.52 -17.45 8.75
N GLY A 84 9.93 -17.63 9.93
CA GLY A 84 8.73 -18.45 10.09
C GLY A 84 7.57 -17.96 9.24
N ALA A 85 7.36 -16.65 9.21
CA ALA A 85 6.25 -16.00 8.52
C ALA A 85 6.43 -16.01 6.99
N ILE A 86 7.64 -15.76 6.48
CA ILE A 86 7.90 -15.84 5.03
C ILE A 86 7.87 -17.29 4.53
N ARG A 87 8.35 -18.26 5.32
CA ARG A 87 8.21 -19.70 5.00
C ARG A 87 6.74 -20.11 4.97
N GLN A 88 5.91 -19.57 5.86
CA GLN A 88 4.47 -19.78 5.81
C GLN A 88 3.86 -19.22 4.52
N ALA A 89 4.17 -17.97 4.16
CA ALA A 89 3.68 -17.34 2.94
C ALA A 89 4.04 -18.18 1.70
N LEU A 90 5.31 -18.55 1.58
CA LEU A 90 5.81 -19.35 0.47
C LEU A 90 5.16 -20.75 0.38
N SER A 91 4.74 -21.32 1.50
CA SER A 91 4.05 -22.63 1.52
C SER A 91 2.58 -22.57 1.13
N ARG A 92 2.02 -21.37 0.95
CA ARG A 92 0.59 -21.13 0.71
C ARG A 92 0.34 -20.22 -0.50
N VAL A 93 1.32 -20.05 -1.38
CA VAL A 93 1.19 -19.22 -2.60
C VAL A 93 -0.01 -19.65 -3.46
N GLU A 94 -0.32 -20.94 -3.48
CA GLU A 94 -1.48 -21.51 -4.19
C GLU A 94 -2.84 -21.06 -3.63
N ASP A 95 -2.89 -20.53 -2.41
CA ASP A 95 -4.13 -19.98 -1.80
C ASP A 95 -4.47 -18.58 -2.33
N LEU A 96 -3.57 -17.94 -3.10
CA LEU A 96 -3.81 -16.61 -3.65
C LEU A 96 -4.99 -16.62 -4.62
N ALA A 97 -5.82 -15.58 -4.54
CA ALA A 97 -6.92 -15.41 -5.47
C ALA A 97 -6.39 -15.25 -6.90
N PRO A 98 -6.90 -16.00 -7.90
CA PRO A 98 -6.40 -15.94 -9.27
C PRO A 98 -6.37 -14.53 -9.86
N MET A 99 -7.40 -13.72 -9.58
CA MET A 99 -7.49 -12.32 -10.04
C MET A 99 -6.44 -11.38 -9.43
N ALA A 100 -5.94 -11.72 -8.25
CA ALA A 100 -4.96 -10.92 -7.52
C ALA A 100 -3.53 -11.45 -7.67
N TYR A 101 -3.35 -12.55 -8.40
CA TYR A 101 -2.15 -13.35 -8.40
C TYR A 101 -0.90 -12.52 -8.72
N VAL A 102 -0.98 -11.64 -9.73
CA VAL A 102 0.17 -10.82 -10.15
C VAL A 102 0.49 -9.66 -9.22
N SER A 103 -0.46 -9.24 -8.37
CA SER A 103 -0.39 -7.97 -7.63
C SER A 103 0.78 -7.89 -6.67
N PHE A 104 1.22 -6.66 -6.38
CA PHE A 104 2.17 -6.41 -5.30
C PHE A 104 1.53 -6.58 -3.92
N TYR A 105 0.36 -6.02 -3.66
CA TYR A 105 -0.21 -6.06 -2.32
C TYR A 105 -0.89 -7.39 -2.02
N SER A 106 -1.62 -7.93 -2.99
CA SER A 106 -2.47 -9.12 -2.80
C SER A 106 -1.93 -10.37 -3.49
N GLY A 107 -0.74 -10.31 -4.11
CA GLY A 107 -0.24 -11.36 -4.99
C GLY A 107 1.23 -11.73 -4.80
N ILE A 108 1.77 -12.50 -5.74
CA ILE A 108 3.12 -13.06 -5.68
C ILE A 108 4.21 -11.99 -5.75
N THR A 109 3.93 -10.84 -6.37
CA THR A 109 4.93 -9.77 -6.52
C THR A 109 5.33 -9.20 -5.15
N GLY A 110 4.38 -9.09 -4.20
CA GLY A 110 4.68 -8.69 -2.83
C GLY A 110 5.45 -9.74 -2.04
N ILE A 111 5.09 -11.02 -2.22
CA ILE A 111 5.79 -12.13 -1.57
C ILE A 111 7.24 -12.19 -2.05
N ALA A 112 7.47 -12.06 -3.37
CA ALA A 112 8.80 -12.03 -3.97
C ALA A 112 9.62 -10.83 -3.50
N HIS A 113 9.02 -9.64 -3.44
CA HIS A 113 9.66 -8.45 -2.88
C HIS A 113 10.07 -8.65 -1.42
N THR A 114 9.20 -9.21 -0.59
CA THR A 114 9.55 -9.53 0.80
C THR A 114 10.71 -10.53 0.85
N CYS A 115 10.69 -11.56 0.01
CA CYS A 115 11.77 -12.55 -0.04
C CYS A 115 13.12 -11.91 -0.37
N THR A 116 13.19 -11.00 -1.34
CA THR A 116 14.46 -10.36 -1.73
C THR A 116 14.98 -9.41 -0.65
N ILE A 117 14.08 -8.68 0.03
CA ILE A 117 14.45 -7.85 1.19
C ILE A 117 14.95 -8.72 2.35
N LEU A 118 14.22 -9.78 2.71
CA LEU A 118 14.61 -10.65 3.82
C LEU A 118 15.88 -11.45 3.55
N ALA A 119 16.16 -11.78 2.28
CA ALA A 119 17.42 -12.43 1.91
C ALA A 119 18.64 -11.63 2.37
N GLN A 120 18.56 -10.30 2.30
CA GLN A 120 19.62 -9.39 2.72
C GLN A 120 19.57 -9.13 4.23
N LEU A 121 18.38 -8.85 4.79
CA LEU A 121 18.26 -8.47 6.20
C LEU A 121 18.52 -9.63 7.18
N LEU A 122 18.34 -10.87 6.74
CA LEU A 122 18.45 -12.08 7.55
C LEU A 122 19.64 -12.97 7.15
N ASP A 123 20.50 -12.52 6.23
CA ASP A 123 21.61 -13.31 5.67
C ASP A 123 21.17 -14.68 5.09
N GLU A 124 20.03 -14.71 4.40
CA GLU A 124 19.38 -15.92 3.87
C GLU A 124 19.24 -15.84 2.34
N PRO A 125 20.34 -15.98 1.57
CA PRO A 125 20.38 -15.71 0.13
C PRO A 125 19.41 -16.57 -0.68
N GLN A 126 19.09 -17.78 -0.21
CA GLN A 126 18.10 -18.67 -0.83
C GLN A 126 16.71 -18.05 -0.94
N LEU A 127 16.36 -17.09 -0.08
CA LEU A 127 15.08 -16.38 -0.20
C LEU A 127 15.01 -15.54 -1.47
N ALA A 128 16.11 -14.90 -1.89
CA ALA A 128 16.13 -14.11 -3.12
C ALA A 128 15.87 -14.99 -4.34
N GLU A 129 16.50 -16.16 -4.41
CA GLU A 129 16.29 -17.16 -5.47
C GLU A 129 14.81 -17.58 -5.52
N ARG A 130 14.22 -17.94 -4.38
CA ARG A 130 12.80 -18.31 -4.30
C ARG A 130 11.87 -17.18 -4.71
N GLY A 131 12.20 -15.94 -4.37
CA GLY A 131 11.44 -14.76 -4.80
C GLY A 131 11.47 -14.59 -6.32
N LEU A 132 12.64 -14.73 -6.94
CA LEU A 132 12.80 -14.65 -8.39
C LEU A 132 12.11 -15.82 -9.12
N ASP A 133 12.16 -17.03 -8.57
CA ASP A 133 11.46 -18.20 -9.10
C ASP A 133 9.93 -17.97 -9.13
N LEU A 134 9.37 -17.34 -8.09
CA LEU A 134 7.96 -16.93 -8.09
C LEU A 134 7.67 -15.94 -9.22
N LEU A 135 8.51 -14.92 -9.42
CA LEU A 135 8.28 -13.94 -10.48
C LEU A 135 8.38 -14.55 -11.88
N ALA A 136 9.14 -15.63 -12.04
CA ALA A 136 9.21 -16.38 -13.30
C ALA A 136 7.88 -17.06 -13.67
N THR A 137 6.98 -17.31 -12.70
CA THR A 137 5.65 -17.90 -12.95
C THR A 137 4.58 -16.89 -13.34
N LEU A 138 4.91 -15.59 -13.34
CA LEU A 138 3.95 -14.56 -13.72
C LEU A 138 3.37 -14.85 -15.12
N PRO A 139 2.04 -14.73 -15.34
CA PRO A 139 1.41 -14.87 -16.64
C PRO A 139 1.58 -13.61 -17.49
N THR A 140 1.53 -13.76 -18.81
CA THR A 140 1.28 -12.64 -19.73
C THR A 140 -0.17 -12.23 -19.53
N VAL A 141 -0.46 -10.98 -19.18
CA VAL A 141 -1.79 -10.60 -18.69
C VAL A 141 -2.87 -10.81 -19.75
N ASP A 142 -3.87 -11.61 -19.38
CA ASP A 142 -5.16 -11.71 -20.05
C ASP A 142 -6.17 -10.81 -19.31
N PRO A 143 -6.80 -9.84 -20.02
CA PRO A 143 -7.80 -8.91 -19.46
C PRO A 143 -8.87 -9.54 -18.56
N ASP A 144 -9.29 -10.76 -18.84
CA ASP A 144 -10.42 -11.38 -18.13
C ASP A 144 -10.00 -12.16 -16.88
N THR A 145 -8.69 -12.27 -16.60
CA THR A 145 -8.16 -13.14 -15.54
C THR A 145 -7.46 -12.42 -14.41
N GLN A 146 -7.07 -11.14 -14.58
CA GLN A 146 -6.28 -10.38 -13.61
C GLN A 146 -6.89 -8.99 -13.36
N GLY A 147 -6.75 -8.49 -12.14
CA GLY A 147 -7.08 -7.12 -11.80
C GLY A 147 -6.17 -6.11 -12.52
N LEU A 148 -6.65 -4.87 -12.65
CA LEU A 148 -5.90 -3.78 -13.27
C LEU A 148 -5.22 -2.87 -12.25
N ASP A 149 -5.81 -2.72 -11.07
CA ASP A 149 -5.44 -1.70 -10.09
C ASP A 149 -4.16 -2.01 -9.28
N VAL A 150 -3.89 -1.19 -8.27
CA VAL A 150 -2.71 -1.32 -7.43
C VAL A 150 -2.85 -2.44 -6.41
N LEU A 151 -4.00 -2.57 -5.76
CA LEU A 151 -4.20 -3.50 -4.65
C LEU A 151 -4.31 -4.96 -5.09
N SER A 152 -5.04 -5.21 -6.16
CA SER A 152 -5.34 -6.55 -6.69
C SER A 152 -4.88 -6.73 -8.13
N GLY A 153 -4.35 -5.69 -8.78
CA GLY A 153 -4.00 -5.77 -10.18
C GLY A 153 -2.53 -5.66 -10.56
N CYS A 154 -2.30 -5.65 -11.86
CA CYS A 154 -0.98 -5.55 -12.46
C CYS A 154 -0.33 -4.17 -12.30
N ALA A 155 -1.11 -3.09 -12.09
CA ALA A 155 -0.54 -1.77 -11.85
C ALA A 155 0.39 -1.78 -10.63
N GLY A 156 -0.05 -2.38 -9.52
CA GLY A 156 0.78 -2.47 -8.31
C GLY A 156 2.07 -3.27 -8.50
N ALA A 157 2.08 -4.23 -9.41
CA ALA A 157 3.25 -5.07 -9.69
C ALA A 157 4.33 -4.33 -10.48
N ILE A 158 3.94 -3.44 -11.39
CA ILE A 158 4.84 -2.79 -12.36
C ILE A 158 6.07 -2.16 -11.68
N PRO A 159 5.94 -1.25 -10.70
CA PRO A 159 7.11 -0.55 -10.15
C PRO A 159 8.07 -1.48 -9.43
N VAL A 160 7.54 -2.55 -8.83
CA VAL A 160 8.35 -3.56 -8.12
C VAL A 160 9.07 -4.47 -9.10
N LEU A 161 8.44 -4.86 -10.21
CA LEU A 161 9.09 -5.61 -11.29
C LEU A 161 10.22 -4.81 -11.93
N LEU A 162 10.02 -3.51 -12.14
CA LEU A 162 11.08 -2.61 -12.62
C LEU A 162 12.26 -2.57 -11.63
N SER A 163 11.97 -2.41 -10.34
CA SER A 163 13.00 -2.36 -9.29
C SER A 163 13.80 -3.67 -9.21
N LEU A 164 13.11 -4.81 -9.06
CA LEU A 164 13.75 -6.13 -8.95
C LEU A 164 14.47 -6.53 -10.24
N GLY A 165 13.90 -6.18 -11.41
CA GLY A 165 14.53 -6.38 -12.70
C GLY A 165 15.88 -5.69 -12.82
N ARG A 166 16.00 -4.45 -12.33
CA ARG A 166 17.29 -3.73 -12.27
C ARG A 166 18.22 -4.33 -11.22
N GLN A 167 17.74 -4.48 -9.99
CA GLN A 167 18.55 -4.94 -8.85
C GLN A 167 19.18 -6.31 -9.10
N HIS A 168 18.44 -7.23 -9.72
CA HIS A 168 18.89 -8.60 -9.98
C HIS A 168 19.29 -8.86 -11.43
N GLN A 169 19.38 -7.81 -12.27
CA GLN A 169 19.75 -7.90 -13.69
C GLN A 169 18.89 -8.92 -14.46
N GLN A 170 17.58 -8.89 -14.23
CA GLN A 170 16.59 -9.78 -14.85
C GLN A 170 15.75 -8.97 -15.87
N PRO A 171 16.23 -8.80 -17.12
CA PRO A 171 15.53 -7.99 -18.12
C PRO A 171 14.12 -8.50 -18.41
N GLN A 172 13.86 -9.81 -18.27
CA GLN A 172 12.51 -10.35 -18.47
C GLN A 172 11.47 -9.82 -17.48
N LEU A 173 11.88 -9.32 -16.30
CA LEU A 173 10.96 -8.67 -15.36
C LEU A 173 10.57 -7.27 -15.84
N ILE A 174 11.50 -6.55 -16.47
CA ILE A 174 11.24 -5.25 -17.10
C ILE A 174 10.30 -5.46 -18.30
N ASP A 175 10.58 -6.45 -19.16
CA ASP A 175 9.69 -6.80 -20.28
C ASP A 175 8.29 -7.15 -19.79
N ARG A 176 8.18 -7.84 -18.65
CA ARG A 176 6.90 -8.16 -18.02
C ARG A 176 6.16 -6.90 -17.57
N ALA A 177 6.84 -5.97 -16.91
CA ALA A 177 6.25 -4.70 -16.50
C ALA A 177 5.75 -3.89 -17.72
N VAL A 178 6.51 -3.88 -18.82
CA VAL A 178 6.10 -3.24 -20.08
C VAL A 178 4.85 -3.89 -20.66
N ALA A 179 4.77 -5.22 -20.68
CA ALA A 179 3.58 -5.94 -21.13
C ALA A 179 2.34 -5.60 -20.28
N TYR A 180 2.50 -5.44 -18.96
CA TYR A 180 1.42 -5.01 -18.07
C TYR A 180 1.02 -3.57 -18.33
N GLY A 181 1.98 -2.67 -18.60
CA GLY A 181 1.71 -1.31 -19.03
C GLY A 181 0.90 -1.26 -20.33
N GLN A 182 1.31 -2.01 -21.35
CA GLN A 182 0.59 -2.11 -22.63
C GLN A 182 -0.83 -2.63 -22.44
N HIS A 183 -1.01 -3.59 -21.54
CA HIS A 183 -2.33 -4.07 -21.17
C HIS A 183 -3.20 -2.96 -20.57
N LEU A 184 -2.67 -2.20 -19.61
CA LEU A 184 -3.36 -1.05 -19.02
C LEU A 184 -3.75 -0.02 -20.09
N LEU A 185 -2.86 0.31 -21.02
CA LEU A 185 -3.15 1.19 -22.16
C LEU A 185 -4.32 0.67 -23.00
N LYS A 186 -4.34 -0.63 -23.31
CA LYS A 186 -5.40 -1.27 -24.11
C LYS A 186 -6.77 -1.25 -23.41
N THR A 187 -6.78 -1.38 -22.08
CA THR A 187 -8.01 -1.41 -21.28
C THR A 187 -8.51 -0.04 -20.83
N ALA A 188 -7.77 1.03 -21.11
CA ALA A 188 -8.14 2.38 -20.71
C ALA A 188 -9.46 2.82 -21.38
N ARG A 189 -10.45 3.18 -20.57
CA ARG A 189 -11.71 3.79 -21.02
C ARG A 189 -11.50 5.26 -21.29
N GLN A 190 -11.92 5.70 -22.46
CA GLN A 190 -11.78 7.09 -22.90
C GLN A 190 -13.02 7.90 -22.54
N TRP A 191 -12.79 9.09 -21.97
CA TRP A 191 -13.81 10.08 -21.65
C TRP A 191 -13.44 11.41 -22.31
N PRO A 192 -14.41 12.32 -22.55
CA PRO A 192 -14.12 13.67 -23.02
C PRO A 192 -13.19 14.48 -22.10
N PHE A 193 -13.04 14.04 -20.85
CA PHE A 193 -12.30 14.71 -19.78
C PHE A 193 -11.14 13.86 -19.21
N GLY A 194 -10.67 12.84 -19.95
CA GLY A 194 -9.52 12.03 -19.54
C GLY A 194 -9.72 10.54 -19.81
N CYS A 195 -8.97 9.69 -19.12
CA CYS A 195 -9.15 8.24 -19.17
C CYS A 195 -9.18 7.60 -17.78
N SER A 196 -9.78 6.42 -17.69
CA SER A 196 -9.87 5.64 -16.45
C SER A 196 -9.97 4.15 -16.72
N TRP A 197 -10.12 3.34 -15.68
CA TRP A 197 -10.16 1.89 -15.77
C TRP A 197 -11.30 1.32 -14.94
N ASP A 198 -11.96 0.30 -15.48
CA ASP A 198 -12.94 -0.48 -14.72
C ASP A 198 -12.24 -1.54 -13.91
N THR A 199 -11.97 -1.18 -12.66
CA THR A 199 -11.29 -2.01 -11.68
C THR A 199 -12.28 -2.80 -10.82
N MET A 200 -13.59 -2.55 -10.98
CA MET A 200 -14.65 -3.15 -10.18
C MET A 200 -15.49 -4.17 -10.95
N LYS A 201 -15.23 -4.35 -12.25
CA LYS A 201 -15.90 -5.37 -13.07
C LYS A 201 -15.72 -6.76 -12.46
N LEU A 202 -16.82 -7.35 -11.99
CA LEU A 202 -16.82 -8.73 -11.51
C LEU A 202 -16.82 -9.71 -12.70
N PRO A 203 -16.18 -10.89 -12.57
CA PRO A 203 -16.24 -11.94 -13.59
C PRO A 203 -17.69 -12.29 -13.95
N GLY A 204 -18.00 -12.30 -15.25
CA GLY A 204 -19.34 -12.60 -15.76
C GLY A 204 -20.32 -11.42 -15.80
N GLN A 205 -19.93 -10.22 -15.36
CA GLN A 205 -20.72 -9.01 -15.63
C GLN A 205 -20.47 -8.50 -17.04
N SER A 206 -21.55 -8.41 -17.82
CA SER A 206 -21.53 -7.96 -19.22
C SER A 206 -21.54 -6.44 -19.37
N GLU A 207 -22.19 -5.73 -18.45
CA GLU A 207 -22.29 -4.27 -18.51
C GLU A 207 -21.18 -3.59 -17.68
N PRO A 208 -20.53 -2.54 -18.22
CA PRO A 208 -19.53 -1.78 -17.50
C PRO A 208 -20.16 -1.01 -16.33
N VAL A 209 -19.39 -0.84 -15.26
CA VAL A 209 -19.78 0.06 -14.17
C VAL A 209 -19.89 1.49 -14.72
N PRO A 210 -20.92 2.29 -14.38
CA PRO A 210 -21.17 3.58 -15.03
C PRO A 210 -20.09 4.64 -14.77
N ARG A 211 -19.28 4.46 -13.72
CA ARG A 211 -18.18 5.36 -13.34
C ARG A 211 -17.04 4.53 -12.75
N ASP A 212 -15.84 4.82 -13.22
CA ASP A 212 -14.62 4.16 -12.79
C ASP A 212 -14.05 4.83 -11.53
N LEU A 213 -13.39 4.05 -10.68
CA LEU A 213 -12.92 4.52 -9.37
C LEU A 213 -11.78 5.54 -9.45
N LEU A 214 -11.78 6.44 -8.47
CA LEU A 214 -10.69 7.36 -8.14
C LEU A 214 -9.84 6.78 -7.01
N GLY A 215 -8.68 7.38 -6.76
CA GLY A 215 -7.83 6.98 -5.64
C GLY A 215 -6.73 5.99 -6.00
N PHE A 216 -5.91 5.65 -5.01
CA PHE A 216 -4.65 4.95 -5.23
C PHE A 216 -4.82 3.42 -5.27
N SER A 217 -5.61 2.86 -4.36
CA SER A 217 -5.71 1.40 -4.18
C SER A 217 -6.38 0.72 -5.39
N HIS A 218 -7.64 1.08 -5.64
CA HIS A 218 -8.46 0.49 -6.71
C HIS A 218 -8.75 1.46 -7.85
N GLY A 219 -8.11 2.64 -7.85
CA GLY A 219 -8.54 3.76 -8.67
C GLY A 219 -7.51 4.21 -9.70
N THR A 220 -7.94 5.24 -10.41
CA THR A 220 -7.23 5.84 -11.54
C THR A 220 -5.86 6.43 -11.14
N ALA A 221 -5.71 7.06 -9.97
CA ALA A 221 -4.44 7.61 -9.50
C ALA A 221 -3.31 6.56 -9.41
N GLY A 222 -3.61 5.38 -8.89
CA GLY A 222 -2.61 4.31 -8.72
C GLY A 222 -2.12 3.74 -10.06
N ILE A 223 -3.03 3.62 -11.03
CA ILE A 223 -2.68 3.17 -12.38
C ILE A 223 -1.85 4.24 -13.09
N ALA A 224 -2.24 5.51 -13.00
CA ALA A 224 -1.49 6.62 -13.57
C ALA A 224 -0.05 6.68 -13.02
N TRP A 225 0.12 6.51 -11.70
CA TRP A 225 1.43 6.40 -11.07
C TRP A 225 2.28 5.27 -11.69
N SER A 226 1.71 4.08 -11.84
CA SER A 226 2.42 2.92 -12.39
C SER A 226 2.87 3.14 -13.84
N LEU A 227 2.06 3.84 -14.64
CA LEU A 227 2.40 4.23 -16.01
C LEU A 227 3.53 5.27 -16.05
N LEU A 228 3.59 6.21 -15.09
CA LEU A 228 4.70 7.15 -15.00
C LEU A 228 6.03 6.46 -14.65
N GLU A 229 6.03 5.44 -13.79
CA GLU A 229 7.24 4.64 -13.53
C GLU A 229 7.72 3.92 -14.79
N LEU A 230 6.80 3.40 -15.61
CA LEU A 230 7.14 2.81 -16.91
C LEU A 230 7.67 3.84 -17.90
N TYR A 231 7.08 5.03 -17.96
CA TYR A 231 7.62 6.11 -18.77
C TYR A 231 9.05 6.44 -18.33
N GLN A 232 9.31 6.55 -17.02
CA GLN A 232 10.65 6.82 -16.51
C GLN A 232 11.65 5.74 -16.95
N GLU A 233 11.24 4.47 -16.93
CA GLU A 233 12.13 3.37 -17.35
C GLU A 233 12.33 3.32 -18.87
N THR A 234 11.28 3.50 -19.66
CA THR A 234 11.27 3.18 -21.10
C THR A 234 11.34 4.40 -22.03
N GLN A 235 11.00 5.58 -21.52
CA GLN A 235 10.79 6.82 -22.30
C GLN A 235 9.72 6.68 -23.41
N HIS A 236 8.81 5.70 -23.28
CA HIS A 236 7.69 5.54 -24.20
C HIS A 236 6.57 6.54 -23.86
N GLU A 237 6.43 7.56 -24.70
CA GLU A 237 5.55 8.71 -24.45
C GLU A 237 4.07 8.34 -24.22
N GLN A 238 3.60 7.24 -24.82
CA GLN A 238 2.21 6.79 -24.64
C GLN A 238 1.88 6.49 -23.16
N PHE A 239 2.85 6.00 -22.37
CA PHE A 239 2.64 5.78 -20.94
C PHE A 239 2.43 7.10 -20.19
N ARG A 240 3.25 8.11 -20.49
CA ARG A 240 3.11 9.46 -19.90
C ARG A 240 1.79 10.11 -20.29
N GLN A 241 1.47 10.16 -21.58
CA GLN A 241 0.24 10.77 -22.08
C GLN A 241 -1.01 10.14 -21.45
N THR A 242 -1.01 8.82 -21.27
CA THR A 242 -2.14 8.12 -20.64
C THR A 242 -2.21 8.40 -19.14
N ALA A 243 -1.08 8.52 -18.44
CA ALA A 243 -1.07 8.93 -17.04
C ALA A 243 -1.57 10.38 -16.86
N GLU A 244 -1.16 11.30 -17.73
CA GLU A 244 -1.65 12.69 -17.71
C GLU A 244 -3.15 12.77 -18.01
N ALA A 245 -3.67 11.98 -18.96
CA ALA A 245 -5.09 11.85 -19.24
C ALA A 245 -5.87 11.25 -18.05
N ALA A 246 -5.26 10.32 -17.31
CA ALA A 246 -5.83 9.77 -16.09
C ALA A 246 -5.91 10.82 -14.96
N PHE A 247 -4.93 11.70 -14.85
CA PHE A 247 -5.01 12.84 -13.93
C PHE A 247 -6.11 13.83 -14.33
N GLN A 248 -6.35 14.05 -15.62
CA GLN A 248 -7.48 14.86 -16.10
C GLN A 248 -8.83 14.25 -15.67
N TYR A 249 -8.97 12.92 -15.74
CA TYR A 249 -10.18 12.24 -15.27
C TYR A 249 -10.41 12.51 -13.78
N GLU A 250 -9.38 12.41 -12.93
CA GLU A 250 -9.54 12.71 -11.51
C GLU A 250 -9.79 14.20 -11.24
N ARG A 251 -9.20 15.11 -12.01
CA ARG A 251 -9.46 16.56 -11.92
C ARG A 251 -10.92 16.90 -12.17
N TYR A 252 -11.56 16.22 -13.13
CA TYR A 252 -12.98 16.40 -13.40
C TYR A 252 -13.86 16.11 -12.17
N TRP A 253 -13.47 15.13 -11.35
CA TRP A 253 -14.21 14.74 -10.16
C TRP A 253 -13.84 15.51 -8.89
N PHE A 254 -12.79 16.34 -8.93
CA PHE A 254 -12.33 17.07 -7.77
C PHE A 254 -13.41 18.02 -7.24
N SER A 255 -13.62 18.03 -5.92
CA SER A 255 -14.51 18.98 -5.26
C SER A 255 -13.69 20.08 -4.58
N PRO A 256 -13.72 21.33 -5.09
CA PRO A 256 -13.05 22.46 -4.46
C PRO A 256 -13.55 22.73 -3.03
N GLN A 257 -14.84 22.51 -2.77
CA GLN A 257 -15.43 22.71 -1.44
C GLN A 257 -14.88 21.72 -0.42
N GLN A 258 -14.70 20.45 -0.81
CA GLN A 258 -14.17 19.42 0.08
C GLN A 258 -12.64 19.37 0.09
N GLN A 259 -12.00 20.01 -0.90
CA GLN A 259 -10.58 19.86 -1.24
C GLN A 259 -10.18 18.39 -1.33
N ASN A 260 -11.07 17.58 -1.93
CA ASN A 260 -10.96 16.13 -1.97
C ASN A 260 -11.75 15.56 -3.16
N TRP A 261 -11.55 14.27 -3.42
CA TRP A 261 -12.22 13.50 -4.45
C TRP A 261 -13.32 12.60 -3.86
N PRO A 262 -14.45 12.46 -4.57
CA PRO A 262 -15.56 11.65 -4.11
C PRO A 262 -15.25 10.15 -4.14
N ASP A 263 -15.82 9.41 -3.20
CA ASP A 263 -15.88 7.95 -3.23
C ASP A 263 -17.05 7.52 -4.13
N LEU A 264 -16.70 7.07 -5.33
CA LEU A 264 -17.66 6.68 -6.37
C LEU A 264 -18.31 5.31 -6.12
N ARG A 265 -17.89 4.56 -5.08
CA ARG A 265 -18.52 3.28 -4.72
C ARG A 265 -19.94 3.47 -4.20
N ASN A 266 -20.19 4.51 -3.41
CA ASN A 266 -21.48 4.75 -2.75
C ASN A 266 -22.57 5.25 -3.71
N LEU A 267 -22.19 5.77 -4.86
CA LEU A 267 -23.13 6.13 -5.94
C LEU A 267 -23.66 4.89 -6.68
N GLN A 268 -23.21 3.69 -6.29
CA GLN A 268 -23.62 2.40 -6.84
C GLN A 268 -24.56 1.61 -5.92
N GLY A 269 -25.04 2.22 -4.82
CA GLY A 269 -26.15 1.68 -4.02
C GLY A 269 -25.78 1.10 -2.65
N SER A 270 -25.11 1.86 -1.78
CA SER A 270 -24.97 1.48 -0.36
C SER A 270 -25.06 2.68 0.59
N GLY A 271 -26.15 2.73 1.35
CA GLY A 271 -26.22 3.32 2.70
C GLY A 271 -26.34 4.83 2.86
N ASN A 272 -25.89 5.65 1.90
CA ASN A 272 -26.07 7.11 1.96
C ASN A 272 -27.38 7.54 1.28
N PRO A 273 -28.02 8.63 1.74
CA PRO A 273 -29.18 9.19 1.04
C PRO A 273 -28.82 9.43 -0.45
N PRO A 274 -29.71 9.06 -1.38
CA PRO A 274 -29.44 9.21 -2.81
C PRO A 274 -29.21 10.69 -3.14
N GLY A 275 -28.02 11.04 -3.62
CA GLY A 275 -27.74 12.37 -4.16
C GLY A 275 -26.29 12.83 -4.13
N GLU A 276 -25.51 12.48 -3.09
CA GLU A 276 -24.15 13.01 -2.93
C GLU A 276 -23.12 11.91 -2.59
N PRO A 277 -21.98 11.86 -3.28
CA PRO A 277 -20.91 10.92 -2.95
C PRO A 277 -20.29 11.25 -1.59
N GLY A 278 -19.91 10.22 -0.83
CA GLY A 278 -19.08 10.41 0.36
C GLY A 278 -17.66 10.84 0.00
N PHE A 279 -16.94 11.47 0.91
CA PHE A 279 -15.54 11.90 0.71
C PHE A 279 -14.64 11.23 1.75
N MET A 280 -14.05 10.09 1.38
CA MET A 280 -13.08 9.41 2.24
C MET A 280 -11.75 10.16 2.24
N LEU A 281 -11.02 10.12 3.37
CA LEU A 281 -9.65 10.63 3.49
C LEU A 281 -8.75 9.50 3.98
N ALA A 282 -8.39 8.62 3.05
CA ALA A 282 -7.57 7.45 3.30
C ALA A 282 -6.57 7.21 2.16
N TRP A 283 -5.57 6.37 2.40
CA TRP A 283 -4.67 5.89 1.36
C TRP A 283 -5.44 5.15 0.25
N CYS A 284 -6.41 4.32 0.62
CA CYS A 284 -7.15 3.55 -0.37
C CYS A 284 -8.04 4.43 -1.27
N HIS A 285 -8.73 5.43 -0.69
CA HIS A 285 -9.64 6.34 -1.39
C HIS A 285 -9.56 7.77 -0.84
N GLY A 286 -9.43 8.73 -1.75
CA GLY A 286 -9.41 10.16 -1.46
C GLY A 286 -8.01 10.77 -1.46
N ALA A 287 -7.92 11.97 -0.90
CA ALA A 287 -6.76 12.84 -1.01
C ALA A 287 -5.43 12.18 -0.58
N PRO A 288 -5.32 11.39 0.51
CA PRO A 288 -4.04 10.81 0.91
C PRO A 288 -3.41 9.94 -0.19
N GLY A 289 -4.19 8.99 -0.75
CA GLY A 289 -3.71 8.14 -1.84
C GLY A 289 -3.47 8.89 -3.14
N ILE A 290 -4.40 9.78 -3.54
CA ILE A 290 -4.25 10.58 -4.77
C ILE A 290 -3.02 11.47 -4.66
N GLY A 291 -2.80 12.10 -3.51
CA GLY A 291 -1.65 12.92 -3.20
C GLY A 291 -0.33 12.20 -3.42
N LEU A 292 -0.21 10.92 -3.04
CA LEU A 292 1.01 10.14 -3.27
C LEU A 292 1.37 10.07 -4.76
N SER A 293 0.37 9.81 -5.62
CA SER A 293 0.58 9.79 -7.07
C SER A 293 1.02 11.14 -7.62
N ARG A 294 0.50 12.25 -7.06
CA ARG A 294 0.81 13.61 -7.50
C ARG A 294 2.18 14.08 -7.04
N VAL A 295 2.57 13.76 -5.80
CA VAL A 295 3.94 13.97 -5.31
C VAL A 295 4.94 13.25 -6.22
N ARG A 296 4.66 11.98 -6.57
CA ARG A 296 5.54 11.23 -7.47
C ARG A 296 5.55 11.77 -8.90
N ALA A 297 4.41 12.20 -9.44
CA ALA A 297 4.34 12.82 -10.76
C ALA A 297 5.18 14.11 -10.83
N PHE A 298 5.09 14.97 -9.80
CA PHE A 298 5.96 16.14 -9.68
C PHE A 298 7.44 15.73 -9.61
N GLN A 299 7.78 14.72 -8.81
CA GLN A 299 9.16 14.23 -8.70
C GLN A 299 9.74 13.75 -10.03
N LEU A 300 8.94 13.05 -10.85
CA LEU A 300 9.40 12.46 -12.11
C LEU A 300 9.40 13.45 -13.28
N LEU A 301 8.40 14.34 -13.35
CA LEU A 301 8.14 15.17 -14.52
C LEU A 301 8.41 16.67 -14.30
N GLY A 302 8.56 17.12 -13.04
CA GLY A 302 8.55 18.54 -12.71
C GLY A 302 7.20 19.21 -12.96
N ASP A 303 6.11 18.45 -13.00
CA ASP A 303 4.76 18.96 -13.26
C ASP A 303 4.25 19.84 -12.10
N HIS A 304 4.23 21.15 -12.31
CA HIS A 304 3.74 22.12 -11.34
C HIS A 304 2.26 21.96 -11.00
N LEU A 305 1.44 21.50 -11.94
CA LEU A 305 0.02 21.26 -11.64
C LEU A 305 -0.12 20.05 -10.71
N ALA A 306 0.64 18.97 -10.94
CA ALA A 306 0.70 17.86 -10.00
C ALA A 306 1.22 18.30 -8.62
N GLN A 307 2.19 19.23 -8.57
CA GLN A 307 2.66 19.81 -7.31
C GLN A 307 1.56 20.56 -6.55
N GLU A 308 0.77 21.40 -7.24
CA GLU A 308 -0.36 22.11 -6.64
C GLU A 308 -1.42 21.15 -6.09
N GLU A 309 -1.74 20.09 -6.85
CA GLU A 309 -2.68 19.05 -6.41
C GLU A 309 -2.16 18.26 -5.21
N ALA A 310 -0.86 17.97 -5.19
CA ALA A 310 -0.22 17.34 -4.04
C ALA A 310 -0.33 18.22 -2.79
N ILE A 311 -0.15 19.54 -2.91
CA ILE A 311 -0.29 20.49 -1.80
C ILE A 311 -1.74 20.57 -1.30
N ILE A 312 -2.73 20.52 -2.21
CA ILE A 312 -4.14 20.43 -1.82
C ILE A 312 -4.41 19.13 -1.04
N ALA A 313 -3.85 18.02 -1.52
CA ALA A 313 -4.01 16.72 -0.88
C ALA A 313 -3.35 16.66 0.50
N THR A 314 -2.13 17.19 0.67
CA THR A 314 -1.47 17.27 1.98
C THR A 314 -2.23 18.19 2.92
N SER A 315 -2.73 19.33 2.44
CA SER A 315 -3.48 20.29 3.26
C SER A 315 -4.80 19.71 3.79
N SER A 316 -5.58 19.01 2.96
CA SER A 316 -6.82 18.36 3.39
C SER A 316 -6.55 17.19 4.35
N THR A 317 -5.50 16.42 4.10
CA THR A 317 -5.05 15.33 4.98
C THR A 317 -4.59 15.86 6.33
N ALA A 318 -3.79 16.93 6.35
CA ALA A 318 -3.29 17.57 7.56
C ALA A 318 -4.43 18.05 8.46
N ARG A 319 -5.45 18.70 7.89
CA ARG A 319 -6.62 19.17 8.64
C ARG A 319 -7.34 18.02 9.37
N VAL A 320 -7.48 16.85 8.75
CA VAL A 320 -8.10 15.69 9.41
C VAL A 320 -7.20 15.07 10.47
N LEU A 321 -5.89 15.01 10.23
CA LEU A 321 -4.93 14.54 11.24
C LEU A 321 -4.93 15.45 12.48
N GLU A 322 -4.92 16.77 12.30
CA GLU A 322 -5.01 17.76 13.39
C GLU A 322 -6.30 17.59 14.21
N GLN A 323 -7.44 17.33 13.56
CA GLN A 323 -8.72 17.06 14.23
C GLN A 323 -8.74 15.68 14.91
N SER A 324 -8.09 14.68 14.33
CA SER A 324 -8.10 13.30 14.82
C SER A 324 -7.31 13.13 16.11
N VAL A 325 -6.27 13.93 16.35
CA VAL A 325 -5.55 13.95 17.64
C VAL A 325 -6.47 14.33 18.81
N LEU A 326 -7.57 15.04 18.53
CA LEU A 326 -8.57 15.43 19.52
C LEU A 326 -9.68 14.36 19.71
N ALA A 327 -9.78 13.37 18.81
CA ALA A 327 -10.83 12.36 18.80
C ALA A 327 -10.26 10.96 19.08
N ALA A 328 -10.68 10.34 20.19
CA ALA A 328 -10.23 9.00 20.54
C ALA A 328 -10.78 7.93 19.57
N GLY A 329 -10.00 6.87 19.36
CA GLY A 329 -10.46 5.63 18.71
C GLY A 329 -10.37 5.58 17.18
N GLN A 330 -9.73 6.57 16.53
CA GLN A 330 -9.45 6.50 15.09
C GLN A 330 -8.45 5.39 14.78
N SER A 331 -8.64 4.69 13.66
CA SER A 331 -7.70 3.65 13.22
C SER A 331 -6.30 4.21 13.02
N PHE A 332 -5.28 3.47 13.42
CA PHE A 332 -3.87 3.78 13.20
C PHE A 332 -3.27 3.00 12.02
N CYS A 333 -4.07 2.23 11.28
CA CYS A 333 -3.58 1.41 10.18
C CYS A 333 -3.06 2.22 8.96
N LEU A 334 -2.37 1.55 8.03
CA LEU A 334 -1.82 2.17 6.83
C LEU A 334 -2.88 2.39 5.73
N CYS A 335 -3.92 1.57 5.66
CA CYS A 335 -4.90 1.67 4.57
C CYS A 335 -5.84 2.89 4.71
N HIS A 336 -6.38 3.09 5.90
CA HIS A 336 -7.40 4.12 6.19
C HIS A 336 -7.31 4.62 7.63
N GLY A 337 -6.09 4.73 8.13
CA GLY A 337 -5.79 5.22 9.47
C GLY A 337 -4.77 6.34 9.50
N LEU A 338 -4.49 6.82 10.71
CA LEU A 338 -3.61 7.97 10.96
C LEU A 338 -2.19 7.75 10.42
N ALA A 339 -1.63 6.54 10.57
CA ALA A 339 -0.31 6.23 10.02
C ALA A 339 -0.29 6.30 8.49
N GLY A 340 -1.30 5.73 7.82
CA GLY A 340 -1.42 5.80 6.36
C GLY A 340 -1.54 7.21 5.82
N ASN A 341 -2.28 8.06 6.53
CA ASN A 341 -2.42 9.47 6.16
C ASN A 341 -1.13 10.27 6.43
N ALA A 342 -0.40 9.94 7.50
CA ALA A 342 0.90 10.55 7.78
C ALA A 342 1.97 10.18 6.74
N GLU A 343 1.88 9.01 6.09
CA GLU A 343 2.81 8.63 5.02
C GLU A 343 2.81 9.62 3.84
N LEU A 344 1.65 10.18 3.47
CA LEU A 344 1.59 11.24 2.46
C LEU A 344 2.42 12.45 2.90
N LEU A 345 2.26 12.89 4.16
CA LEU A 345 2.98 14.05 4.68
C LEU A 345 4.50 13.82 4.71
N LEU A 346 4.93 12.62 5.14
CA LEU A 346 6.34 12.25 5.13
C LEU A 346 6.93 12.26 3.72
N TYR A 347 6.21 11.67 2.75
CA TYR A 347 6.70 11.61 1.38
C TYR A 347 6.67 12.98 0.68
N ALA A 348 5.60 13.76 0.87
CA ALA A 348 5.50 15.12 0.36
C ALA A 348 6.59 16.02 0.95
N HIS A 349 6.91 15.91 2.23
CA HIS A 349 8.05 16.61 2.82
C HIS A 349 9.37 16.27 2.11
N GLN A 350 9.63 14.99 1.85
CA GLN A 350 10.86 14.53 1.20
C GLN A 350 11.04 15.08 -0.22
N VAL A 351 9.95 15.27 -0.96
CA VAL A 351 9.98 15.68 -2.38
C VAL A 351 9.75 17.19 -2.56
N ILE A 352 8.76 17.75 -1.85
CA ILE A 352 8.31 19.14 -2.00
C ILE A 352 8.97 20.07 -0.97
N GLY A 353 9.44 19.54 0.16
CA GLY A 353 10.20 20.30 1.16
C GLY A 353 9.37 21.06 2.20
N ASN A 354 8.07 20.77 2.34
CA ASN A 354 7.23 21.42 3.34
C ASN A 354 7.53 20.88 4.76
N SER A 355 8.13 21.70 5.62
CA SER A 355 8.51 21.31 6.99
C SER A 355 7.31 21.12 7.92
N ARG A 356 6.15 21.75 7.65
CA ARG A 356 4.92 21.55 8.43
C ARG A 356 4.42 20.11 8.32
N ASP A 357 4.55 19.51 7.14
CA ASP A 357 4.09 18.13 6.89
C ASP A 357 4.87 17.13 7.73
N LEU A 358 6.20 17.29 7.81
CA LEU A 358 7.05 16.49 8.69
C LEU A 358 6.67 16.66 10.17
N ALA A 359 6.54 17.91 10.64
CA ALA A 359 6.21 18.18 12.03
C ALA A 359 4.87 17.54 12.44
N LEU A 360 3.87 17.58 11.57
CA LEU A 360 2.57 16.96 11.84
C LEU A 360 2.65 15.43 11.83
N ALA A 361 3.37 14.82 10.89
CA ALA A 361 3.57 13.37 10.89
C ALA A 361 4.28 12.88 12.18
N GLU A 362 5.27 13.63 12.66
CA GLU A 362 5.95 13.36 13.93
C GLU A 362 5.03 13.54 15.14
N GLN A 363 4.15 14.55 15.12
CA GLN A 363 3.13 14.77 16.14
C GLN A 363 2.13 13.59 16.20
N ILE A 364 1.73 13.05 15.05
CA ILE A 364 0.89 11.84 15.01
C ILE A 364 1.63 10.64 15.61
N GLY A 365 2.91 10.46 15.29
CA GLY A 365 3.74 9.44 15.92
C GLY A 365 3.84 9.59 17.44
N GLN A 366 4.03 10.82 17.94
CA GLN A 366 4.08 11.10 19.38
C GLN A 366 2.73 10.85 20.05
N TYR A 367 1.64 11.29 19.43
CA TYR A 367 0.29 11.02 19.90
C TYR A 367 0.04 9.51 20.07
N GLY A 368 0.34 8.70 19.05
CA GLY A 368 0.16 7.24 19.15
C GLY A 368 1.05 6.62 20.23
N ALA A 369 2.30 7.11 20.38
CA ALA A 369 3.23 6.62 21.38
C ALA A 369 2.73 6.91 22.81
N LEU A 370 2.19 8.09 23.07
CA LEU A 370 1.61 8.43 24.36
C LEU A 370 0.29 7.69 24.61
N GLN A 371 -0.61 7.69 23.61
CA GLN A 371 -1.98 7.24 23.78
C GLN A 371 -2.12 5.72 23.82
N TYR A 372 -1.26 4.97 23.13
CA TYR A 372 -1.38 3.51 23.01
C TYR A 372 -0.18 2.76 23.58
N HIS A 373 1.05 3.23 23.30
CA HIS A 373 2.24 2.55 23.82
C HIS A 373 2.47 2.84 25.32
N ALA A 374 2.57 4.10 25.72
CA ALA A 374 2.84 4.48 27.12
C ALA A 374 1.68 4.13 28.06
N SER A 375 0.44 4.23 27.59
CA SER A 375 -0.76 3.86 28.34
C SER A 375 -1.05 2.35 28.35
N GLN A 376 -0.33 1.56 27.55
CA GLN A 376 -0.58 0.13 27.29
C GLN A 376 -2.01 -0.17 26.80
N THR A 377 -2.64 0.78 26.11
CA THR A 377 -3.95 0.59 25.48
C THR A 377 -3.79 -0.15 24.15
N PRO A 378 -4.73 -1.05 23.76
CA PRO A 378 -4.71 -1.67 22.44
C PRO A 378 -4.71 -0.64 21.31
N TRP A 379 -3.93 -0.92 20.27
CA TRP A 379 -3.87 -0.10 19.07
C TRP A 379 -5.15 -0.26 18.24
N PRO A 380 -5.78 0.84 17.82
CA PRO A 380 -6.95 0.78 16.96
C PRO A 380 -6.52 0.37 15.54
N CYS A 381 -6.83 -0.87 15.17
CA CYS A 381 -6.51 -1.42 13.85
C CYS A 381 -7.60 -1.09 12.81
N GLY A 382 -7.40 -1.51 11.57
CA GLY A 382 -8.25 -1.18 10.41
C GLY A 382 -9.54 -2.00 10.31
N VAL A 383 -9.65 -3.11 11.05
CA VAL A 383 -10.87 -3.93 11.13
C VAL A 383 -11.74 -3.41 12.27
N LEU A 384 -12.75 -2.61 11.92
CA LEU A 384 -13.60 -1.92 12.89
C LEU A 384 -14.24 -2.89 13.89
N GLY A 385 -14.13 -2.56 15.18
CA GLY A 385 -14.73 -3.35 16.26
C GLY A 385 -14.05 -4.68 16.56
N ALA A 386 -12.96 -5.03 15.87
CA ALA A 386 -12.32 -6.33 15.99
C ALA A 386 -11.03 -6.36 16.83
N GLY A 387 -10.65 -5.23 17.43
CA GLY A 387 -9.44 -5.10 18.22
C GLY A 387 -8.17 -5.08 17.37
N GLU A 388 -7.07 -5.58 17.92
CA GLU A 388 -5.78 -5.62 17.23
C GLU A 388 -5.74 -6.76 16.20
N THR A 389 -5.22 -6.46 15.01
CA THR A 389 -4.94 -7.45 13.96
C THR A 389 -3.46 -7.38 13.60
N PRO A 390 -2.83 -8.48 13.14
CA PRO A 390 -1.38 -8.52 12.97
C PRO A 390 -0.88 -7.97 11.64
N GLY A 391 -1.74 -7.89 10.61
CA GLY A 391 -1.36 -7.61 9.22
C GLY A 391 -0.73 -6.24 8.96
N LEU A 392 -0.15 -6.07 7.78
CA LEU A 392 0.62 -4.87 7.42
C LEU A 392 -0.28 -3.66 7.16
N PHE A 393 -1.32 -3.76 6.33
CA PHE A 393 -2.09 -2.58 5.96
C PHE A 393 -3.23 -2.24 6.91
N LEU A 394 -3.71 -3.25 7.64
CA LEU A 394 -4.84 -3.12 8.56
C LEU A 394 -4.47 -3.30 10.02
N GLY A 395 -3.21 -3.58 10.34
CA GLY A 395 -2.85 -4.08 11.67
C GLY A 395 -1.54 -3.55 12.24
N LEU A 396 -1.10 -4.23 13.29
CA LEU A 396 0.07 -3.93 14.10
C LEU A 396 1.35 -3.86 13.28
N ALA A 397 1.56 -4.76 12.31
CA ALA A 397 2.77 -4.72 11.49
C ALA A 397 2.90 -3.39 10.72
N GLY A 398 1.80 -2.80 10.25
CA GLY A 398 1.81 -1.49 9.60
C GLY A 398 2.10 -0.34 10.54
N ILE A 399 1.51 -0.39 11.73
CA ILE A 399 1.76 0.60 12.77
C ILE A 399 3.24 0.57 13.16
N GLY A 400 3.79 -0.62 13.40
CA GLY A 400 5.22 -0.80 13.65
C GLY A 400 6.09 -0.32 12.48
N TYR A 401 5.70 -0.60 11.25
CA TYR A 401 6.40 -0.12 10.05
C TYR A 401 6.45 1.41 9.97
N PHE A 402 5.34 2.09 10.27
CA PHE A 402 5.29 3.55 10.36
C PHE A 402 6.27 4.10 11.42
N TYR A 403 6.32 3.48 12.60
CA TYR A 403 7.26 3.90 13.64
C TYR A 403 8.73 3.65 13.26
N LEU A 404 9.04 2.52 12.60
CA LEU A 404 10.37 2.30 12.03
C LEU A 404 10.73 3.36 11.00
N ARG A 405 9.78 3.76 10.18
CA ARG A 405 9.96 4.81 9.17
C ARG A 405 10.16 6.20 9.78
N LEU A 406 9.46 6.53 10.86
CA LEU A 406 9.72 7.75 11.62
C LEU A 406 11.11 7.75 12.27
N ALA A 407 11.58 6.60 12.76
CA ALA A 407 12.89 6.47 13.40
C ALA A 407 14.06 6.58 12.39
N SER A 408 13.88 5.99 11.20
CA SER A 408 14.94 5.83 10.18
C SER A 408 14.38 5.95 8.74
N PRO A 409 13.91 7.13 8.30
CA PRO A 409 13.21 7.30 7.03
C PRO A 409 14.06 6.99 5.79
N GLN A 410 15.39 7.06 5.89
CA GLN A 410 16.32 6.71 4.81
C GLN A 410 16.53 5.19 4.66
N GLN A 411 16.29 4.41 5.70
CA GLN A 411 16.50 2.95 5.69
C GLN A 411 15.21 2.16 5.46
N VAL A 412 14.07 2.79 5.77
CA VAL A 412 12.74 2.18 5.70
C VAL A 412 11.92 2.89 4.62
N PRO A 413 11.87 2.36 3.39
CA PRO A 413 11.16 2.99 2.27
C PRO A 413 9.63 3.01 2.51
N PRO A 414 8.88 3.90 1.85
CA PRO A 414 7.42 3.92 1.96
C PRO A 414 6.85 2.63 1.36
N ILE A 415 5.98 1.95 2.12
CA ILE A 415 5.29 0.74 1.63
C ILE A 415 3.93 1.07 1.00
N THR A 416 3.41 2.28 1.25
CA THR A 416 2.16 2.81 0.68
C THR A 416 2.31 3.26 -0.77
N ILE A 417 3.54 3.46 -1.24
CA ILE A 417 3.88 3.73 -2.65
C ILE A 417 5.27 3.11 -2.96
N PRO A 418 5.34 1.89 -3.52
CA PRO A 418 6.61 1.20 -3.78
C PRO A 418 7.43 1.91 -4.86
N LEU A 419 8.45 2.67 -4.46
CA LEU A 419 9.25 3.45 -5.39
C LEU A 419 10.38 2.58 -5.99
N PRO A 420 10.51 2.51 -7.33
CA PRO A 420 11.71 1.95 -7.95
C PRO A 420 12.91 2.86 -7.64
N ASP A 421 14.08 2.26 -7.39
CA ASP A 421 15.32 3.03 -7.20
C ASP A 421 15.58 3.93 -8.41
N THR A 422 15.76 5.23 -8.19
CA THR A 422 16.03 6.18 -9.27
C THR A 422 17.44 5.94 -9.83
N LYS A 423 17.57 5.87 -11.16
CA LYS A 423 18.84 5.70 -11.89
C LYS A 423 19.81 6.86 -11.64
#